data_AF-A0A818WSU2-F1
#
_entry.id   AF-A0A818WSU2-F1
#
_cell.length_a   1.000
_cell.length_b   1.000
_cell.length_c   1.000
_cell.angle_alpha   90.00
_cell.angle_beta   90.00
_cell.angle_gamma   90.00
#
_symmetry.space_group_name_H-M   'P 1'
#
loop_
_entity.id
_entity.type
_entity.pdbx_description
1 polymer ?
#
loop_
_entity_poly.entity_id
_entity_poly.type
_entity_poly.pdbx_seq_one_letter_code
_entity_poly.pdbx_strand_id
1 'polypeptide(L)'
;MKSKDVQKIVFSKYQKGDGPTKIFRDLNGGLCLKTVKRWCKMISETGSIELAGPLGGSRIVRTPAAIQKVKNRIKGGKTMSVRKLSNDLDISQKSIRRILRNDLGYYPYKKIIEPLLTDAQKIERKKFANWVRTNFQKEQTMRIIFSDEKLFDIDGIYNSQNDRVWAASRAAADKKGACSKGITPLVILDKGTTDHARYIKEVLPVALKYGNKIFGSDWTFQQDGAKPHTHHLSQQWCRDNFPSFIGKDRWPPHSPDLNPLDYCIWDEFNRAINWNKIISKKTLIE
;
A
#
# COMPACT_ATOMS: atom_id res chain seq x y z
N MET A 1 -12.05 -43.17 -28.31
CA MET A 1 -13.04 -43.68 -27.34
C MET A 1 -12.73 -43.07 -25.97
N LYS A 2 -13.69 -42.55 -25.19
CA LYS A 2 -13.37 -41.96 -23.88
C LYS A 2 -13.11 -43.09 -22.86
N SER A 3 -12.25 -42.86 -21.88
CA SER A 3 -11.78 -43.90 -20.94
C SER A 3 -12.92 -44.71 -20.29
N LYS A 4 -13.99 -44.03 -19.84
CA LYS A 4 -15.17 -44.66 -19.23
C LYS A 4 -15.94 -45.59 -20.18
N ASP A 5 -15.93 -45.33 -21.48
CA ASP A 5 -16.62 -46.15 -22.49
C ASP A 5 -15.86 -47.48 -22.69
N VAL A 6 -14.52 -47.43 -22.70
CA VAL A 6 -13.66 -48.63 -22.78
C VAL A 6 -13.86 -49.52 -21.55
N GLN A 7 -13.98 -48.93 -20.36
CA GLN A 7 -14.25 -49.66 -19.12
C GLN A 7 -15.58 -50.41 -19.19
N LYS A 8 -16.66 -49.78 -19.65
CA LYS A 8 -17.97 -50.44 -19.84
C LYS A 8 -17.90 -51.63 -20.79
N ILE A 9 -17.14 -51.53 -21.89
CA ILE A 9 -16.95 -52.62 -22.85
C ILE A 9 -16.19 -53.79 -22.21
N VAL A 10 -15.11 -53.53 -21.47
CA VAL A 10 -14.36 -54.57 -20.74
C VAL A 10 -15.26 -55.24 -19.68
N PHE A 11 -16.06 -54.46 -18.95
CA PHE A 11 -16.98 -54.97 -17.95
C PHE A 11 -18.01 -55.95 -18.55
N SER A 12 -18.69 -55.52 -19.63
CA SER A 12 -19.72 -56.31 -20.29
C SER A 12 -19.17 -57.60 -20.90
N LYS A 13 -17.97 -57.58 -21.51
CA LYS A 13 -17.36 -58.80 -22.05
C LYS A 13 -16.91 -59.76 -20.96
N TYR A 14 -16.35 -59.25 -19.87
CA TYR A 14 -15.94 -60.09 -18.75
C TYR A 14 -17.14 -60.77 -18.06
N GLN A 15 -18.26 -60.05 -17.89
CA GLN A 15 -19.51 -60.65 -17.38
C GLN A 15 -20.10 -61.72 -18.32
N LYS A 16 -19.83 -61.67 -19.63
CA LYS A 16 -20.20 -62.71 -20.60
C LYS A 16 -19.25 -63.93 -20.59
N GLY A 17 -18.27 -63.97 -19.69
CA GLY A 17 -17.31 -65.07 -19.56
C GLY A 17 -16.07 -64.95 -20.44
N ASP A 18 -15.85 -63.82 -21.13
CA ASP A 18 -14.66 -63.66 -21.98
C ASP A 18 -13.38 -63.52 -21.15
N GLY A 19 -12.39 -64.39 -21.41
CA GLY A 19 -11.08 -64.31 -20.77
C GLY A 19 -10.30 -63.04 -21.15
N PRO A 20 -9.43 -62.49 -20.27
CA PRO A 20 -8.75 -61.20 -20.48
C PRO A 20 -7.96 -61.09 -21.80
N THR A 21 -7.40 -62.19 -22.28
CA THR A 21 -6.66 -62.26 -23.56
C THR A 21 -7.57 -62.10 -24.78
N LYS A 22 -8.81 -62.62 -24.71
CA LYS A 22 -9.83 -62.46 -25.76
C LYS A 22 -10.32 -61.01 -25.79
N ILE A 23 -10.69 -60.45 -24.63
CA ILE A 23 -11.08 -59.04 -24.48
C ILE A 23 -10.01 -58.09 -25.03
N PHE A 24 -8.72 -58.36 -24.78
CA PHE A 24 -7.61 -57.57 -25.32
C PHE A 24 -7.52 -57.63 -26.85
N ARG A 25 -7.67 -58.82 -27.47
CA ARG A 25 -7.68 -58.98 -28.94
C ARG A 25 -8.84 -58.22 -29.56
N ASP A 26 -10.03 -58.34 -28.98
CA ASP A 26 -11.25 -57.68 -29.46
C ASP A 26 -11.21 -56.15 -29.35
N LEU A 27 -10.37 -55.59 -28.48
CA LEU A 27 -10.12 -54.14 -28.36
C LEU A 27 -9.07 -53.63 -29.36
N ASN A 28 -8.55 -54.51 -30.23
CA ASN A 28 -7.67 -54.21 -31.36
C ASN A 28 -6.56 -53.18 -31.07
N GLY A 29 -5.81 -53.40 -29.98
CA GLY A 29 -4.67 -52.56 -29.60
C GLY A 29 -5.01 -51.26 -28.84
N GLY A 30 -6.29 -50.93 -28.63
CA GLY A 30 -6.71 -49.69 -27.95
C GLY A 30 -6.33 -49.58 -26.46
N LEU A 31 -5.91 -50.69 -25.83
CA LEU A 31 -5.37 -50.75 -24.47
C LEU A 31 -4.31 -51.86 -24.39
N CYS A 32 -3.33 -51.74 -23.48
CA CYS A 32 -2.36 -52.81 -23.25
C CYS A 32 -2.96 -53.97 -22.41
N LEU A 33 -2.52 -55.20 -22.67
CA LEU A 33 -2.98 -56.41 -21.99
C LEU A 33 -2.84 -56.36 -20.45
N LYS A 34 -1.83 -55.65 -19.93
CA LYS A 34 -1.66 -55.44 -18.48
C LYS A 34 -2.85 -54.68 -17.86
N THR A 35 -3.37 -53.66 -18.54
CA THR A 35 -4.53 -52.88 -18.07
C THR A 35 -5.81 -53.73 -18.12
N VAL A 36 -6.02 -54.49 -19.20
CA VAL A 36 -7.19 -55.39 -19.32
C VAL A 36 -7.16 -56.45 -18.20
N LYS A 37 -6.02 -57.12 -17.99
CA LYS A 37 -5.86 -58.08 -16.87
C LYS A 37 -6.11 -57.44 -15.50
N ARG A 38 -5.63 -56.21 -15.26
CA ARG A 38 -5.87 -55.47 -14.02
C ARG A 38 -7.37 -55.18 -13.80
N TRP A 39 -8.08 -54.74 -14.84
CA TRP A 39 -9.52 -54.48 -14.73
C TRP A 39 -10.34 -55.76 -14.54
N CYS A 40 -10.04 -56.85 -15.26
CA CYS A 40 -10.67 -58.14 -15.02
C CYS A 40 -10.47 -58.62 -13.58
N LYS A 41 -9.25 -58.46 -13.03
CA LYS A 41 -8.96 -58.78 -11.62
C LYS A 41 -9.79 -57.93 -10.66
N MET A 42 -9.89 -56.61 -10.89
CA MET A 42 -10.76 -55.75 -10.08
C MET A 42 -12.23 -56.18 -10.15
N ILE A 43 -12.75 -56.56 -11.31
CA ILE A 43 -14.14 -57.03 -11.43
C ILE A 43 -14.35 -58.32 -10.62
N SER A 44 -13.41 -59.27 -10.63
CA SER A 44 -13.51 -60.48 -9.81
C SER A 44 -13.38 -60.23 -8.30
N GLU A 45 -12.72 -59.16 -7.87
CA GLU A 45 -12.48 -58.85 -6.46
C GLU A 45 -13.53 -57.90 -5.85
N THR A 46 -14.05 -56.94 -6.62
CA THR A 46 -14.94 -55.87 -6.12
C THR A 46 -16.21 -55.65 -6.97
N GLY A 47 -16.43 -56.46 -8.01
CA GLY A 47 -17.60 -56.33 -8.90
C GLY A 47 -17.61 -55.06 -9.76
N SER A 48 -16.52 -54.28 -9.80
CA SER A 48 -16.46 -52.99 -10.51
C SER A 48 -15.06 -52.65 -11.03
N ILE A 49 -14.99 -51.73 -12.01
CA ILE A 49 -13.72 -51.21 -12.56
C ILE A 49 -13.36 -49.83 -11.96
N GLU A 50 -14.24 -49.24 -11.14
CA GLU A 50 -13.99 -47.91 -10.59
C GLU A 50 -12.77 -47.95 -9.65
N LEU A 51 -11.67 -47.35 -10.10
CA LEU A 51 -10.52 -47.10 -9.27
C LEU A 51 -10.97 -46.18 -8.13
N ALA A 52 -10.88 -46.68 -6.89
CA ALA A 52 -10.98 -45.83 -5.72
C ALA A 52 -10.10 -44.58 -5.93
N GLY A 53 -10.65 -43.41 -5.63
CA GLY A 53 -10.01 -42.12 -5.88
C GLY A 53 -8.59 -42.06 -5.27
N PRO A 54 -7.70 -41.20 -5.79
CA PRO A 54 -6.30 -41.19 -5.40
C PRO A 54 -6.14 -41.10 -3.88
N LEU A 55 -5.58 -42.15 -3.27
CA LEU A 55 -5.27 -42.28 -1.83
C LEU A 55 -4.27 -41.23 -1.30
N GLY A 56 -3.80 -40.33 -2.16
CA GLY A 56 -2.97 -39.18 -1.80
C GLY A 56 -3.77 -38.10 -1.07
N GLY A 57 -4.01 -38.32 0.23
CA GLY A 57 -4.55 -37.29 1.11
C GLY A 57 -3.70 -36.01 1.02
N SER A 58 -4.25 -34.96 0.44
CA SER A 58 -3.59 -33.65 0.41
C SER A 58 -3.33 -33.20 1.84
N ARG A 59 -2.06 -32.95 2.20
CA ARG A 59 -1.65 -32.49 3.54
C ARG A 59 -2.47 -31.25 3.93
N ILE A 60 -3.50 -31.42 4.76
CA ILE A 60 -4.43 -30.34 5.15
C ILE A 60 -3.76 -29.46 6.22
N VAL A 61 -2.73 -28.71 5.82
CA VAL A 61 -2.07 -27.72 6.71
C VAL A 61 -3.02 -26.54 7.01
N ARG A 62 -4.06 -26.35 6.18
CA ARG A 62 -5.14 -25.36 6.34
C ARG A 62 -6.33 -25.97 7.10
N THR A 63 -6.10 -26.57 8.27
CA THR A 63 -7.21 -26.99 9.13
C THR A 63 -7.95 -25.77 9.70
N PRO A 64 -9.25 -25.89 10.08
CA PRO A 64 -9.96 -24.83 10.79
C PRO A 64 -9.21 -24.35 12.05
N ALA A 65 -8.57 -25.28 12.77
CA ALA A 65 -7.72 -24.96 13.93
C ALA A 65 -6.48 -24.11 13.55
N ALA A 66 -5.79 -24.42 12.45
CA ALA A 66 -4.66 -23.63 11.96
C ALA A 66 -5.10 -22.22 11.51
N ILE A 67 -6.23 -22.12 10.81
CA ILE A 67 -6.83 -20.85 10.39
C ILE A 67 -7.17 -20.00 11.62
N GLN A 68 -7.79 -20.60 12.65
CA GLN A 68 -8.15 -19.88 13.87
C GLN A 68 -6.91 -19.47 14.71
N LYS A 69 -5.84 -20.29 14.74
CA LYS A 69 -4.55 -19.90 15.35
C LYS A 69 -3.96 -18.66 14.67
N VAL A 70 -3.89 -18.63 13.34
CA VAL A 70 -3.42 -17.46 12.57
C VAL A 70 -4.31 -16.23 12.83
N LYS A 71 -5.65 -16.40 12.80
CA LYS A 71 -6.61 -15.33 13.06
C LYS A 71 -6.46 -14.73 14.47
N ASN A 72 -6.33 -15.58 15.49
CA ASN A 72 -6.12 -15.14 16.87
C ASN A 72 -4.78 -14.43 17.06
N ARG A 73 -3.71 -14.90 16.39
CA ARG A 73 -2.35 -14.32 16.52
C ARG A 73 -2.24 -12.88 15.98
N ILE A 74 -3.07 -12.54 14.98
CA ILE A 74 -3.14 -11.23 14.30
C ILE A 74 -4.20 -10.30 14.93
N LYS A 75 -5.15 -10.84 15.68
CA LYS A 75 -6.22 -10.09 16.35
C LYS A 75 -5.64 -8.96 17.22
N GLY A 76 -6.26 -7.79 17.18
CA GLY A 76 -5.80 -6.59 17.91
C GLY A 76 -4.76 -5.73 17.19
N GLY A 77 -4.69 -5.79 15.84
CA GLY A 77 -3.89 -4.85 15.05
C GLY A 77 -2.37 -5.00 15.15
N LYS A 78 -1.88 -6.14 15.64
CA LYS A 78 -0.45 -6.40 15.81
C LYS A 78 0.25 -6.51 14.45
N THR A 79 1.23 -5.66 14.21
CA THR A 79 2.08 -5.68 13.00
C THR A 79 2.95 -6.94 13.03
N MET A 80 2.74 -7.82 12.04
CA MET A 80 3.42 -9.12 11.99
C MET A 80 3.78 -9.52 10.56
N SER A 81 5.05 -9.82 10.35
CA SER A 81 5.53 -10.39 9.10
C SER A 81 5.12 -11.85 8.96
N VAL A 82 4.97 -12.33 7.73
CA VAL A 82 4.71 -13.75 7.42
C VAL A 82 5.84 -14.64 7.99
N ARG A 83 7.08 -14.14 8.02
CA ARG A 83 8.21 -14.85 8.64
C ARG A 83 8.01 -15.03 10.15
N LYS A 84 7.58 -13.98 10.86
CA LYS A 84 7.29 -14.08 12.30
C LYS A 84 6.13 -15.02 12.59
N LEU A 85 5.03 -14.92 11.84
CA LEU A 85 3.90 -15.88 11.96
C LEU A 85 4.33 -17.33 11.66
N SER A 86 5.30 -17.53 10.78
CA SER A 86 5.83 -18.85 10.41
C SER A 86 6.61 -19.49 11.56
N ASN A 87 7.49 -18.72 12.18
CA ASN A 87 8.25 -19.14 13.36
C ASN A 87 7.34 -19.32 14.59
N ASP A 88 6.42 -18.38 14.85
CA ASP A 88 5.54 -18.39 16.03
C ASP A 88 4.53 -19.56 16.04
N LEU A 89 4.16 -20.10 14.87
CA LEU A 89 3.07 -21.08 14.73
C LEU A 89 3.51 -22.43 14.16
N ASP A 90 4.80 -22.58 13.81
CA ASP A 90 5.37 -23.71 13.05
C ASP A 90 4.55 -24.09 11.79
N ILE A 91 4.18 -23.06 11.01
CA ILE A 91 3.48 -23.23 9.73
C ILE A 91 4.33 -22.59 8.64
N SER A 92 4.53 -23.28 7.51
CA SER A 92 5.29 -22.70 6.39
C SER A 92 4.73 -21.34 5.93
N GLN A 93 5.61 -20.40 5.60
CA GLN A 93 5.24 -19.08 5.08
C GLN A 93 4.27 -19.15 3.89
N LYS A 94 4.37 -20.19 3.05
CA LYS A 94 3.52 -20.43 1.88
C LYS A 94 2.09 -20.82 2.30
N SER A 95 1.94 -21.61 3.36
CA SER A 95 0.64 -21.92 3.96
C SER A 95 0.03 -20.72 4.67
N ILE A 96 0.80 -19.93 5.43
CA ILE A 96 0.30 -18.70 6.07
C ILE A 96 -0.21 -17.70 5.03
N ARG A 97 0.53 -17.46 3.93
CA ARG A 97 0.05 -16.59 2.84
C ARG A 97 -1.28 -17.06 2.25
N ARG A 98 -1.49 -18.38 2.11
CA ARG A 98 -2.76 -18.97 1.66
C ARG A 98 -3.87 -18.78 2.70
N ILE A 99 -3.58 -18.99 3.99
CA ILE A 99 -4.55 -18.76 5.08
C ILE A 99 -5.00 -17.29 5.11
N LEU A 100 -4.06 -16.36 5.07
CA LEU A 100 -4.36 -14.93 5.09
C LEU A 100 -5.20 -14.53 3.88
N ARG A 101 -4.73 -14.82 2.66
CA ARG A 101 -5.37 -14.32 1.43
C ARG A 101 -6.66 -15.08 1.07
N ASN A 102 -6.69 -16.39 1.26
CA ASN A 102 -7.74 -17.25 0.70
C ASN A 102 -8.74 -17.78 1.74
N ASP A 103 -8.37 -17.91 3.03
CA ASP A 103 -9.31 -18.31 4.09
C ASP A 103 -9.85 -17.10 4.87
N LEU A 104 -8.99 -16.11 5.15
CA LEU A 104 -9.33 -14.95 5.97
C LEU A 104 -9.65 -13.68 5.16
N GLY A 105 -9.36 -13.68 3.85
CA GLY A 105 -9.55 -12.51 2.98
C GLY A 105 -8.66 -11.31 3.34
N TYR A 106 -7.55 -11.53 4.06
CA TYR A 106 -6.65 -10.49 4.54
C TYR A 106 -5.56 -10.16 3.52
N TYR A 107 -5.34 -8.86 3.33
CA TYR A 107 -4.32 -8.30 2.45
C TYR A 107 -3.33 -7.41 3.24
N PRO A 108 -2.07 -7.30 2.81
CA PRO A 108 -1.04 -6.55 3.53
C PRO A 108 -1.03 -5.08 3.10
N TYR A 109 -1.59 -4.21 3.94
CA TYR A 109 -1.59 -2.76 3.75
C TYR A 109 -0.40 -2.12 4.46
N LYS A 110 0.13 -1.01 3.93
CA LYS A 110 1.13 -0.19 4.63
C LYS A 110 0.43 0.53 5.79
N LYS A 111 1.04 0.60 6.96
CA LYS A 111 0.53 1.43 8.05
C LYS A 111 0.91 2.89 7.78
N ILE A 112 -0.06 3.80 7.86
CA ILE A 112 0.18 5.24 7.90
C ILE A 112 -0.09 5.66 9.35
N ILE A 113 0.86 6.36 9.97
CA ILE A 113 0.73 6.85 11.34
C ILE A 113 0.31 8.30 11.26
N GLU A 114 -0.99 8.55 11.37
CA GLU A 114 -1.55 9.90 11.48
C GLU A 114 -1.79 10.25 12.96
N PRO A 115 -1.46 11.47 13.41
CA PRO A 115 -1.82 11.92 14.75
C PRO A 115 -3.35 12.04 14.88
N LEU A 116 -3.90 11.49 15.97
CA LEU A 116 -5.33 11.53 16.26
C LEU A 116 -5.79 12.97 16.51
N LEU A 117 -6.59 13.51 15.57
CA LEU A 117 -7.14 14.86 15.69
C LEU A 117 -8.17 14.96 16.83
N THR A 118 -7.99 15.95 17.70
CA THR A 118 -8.98 16.31 18.74
C THR A 118 -10.22 16.95 18.11
N ASP A 119 -11.35 16.95 18.82
CA ASP A 119 -12.58 17.55 18.29
C ASP A 119 -12.47 19.07 18.09
N ALA A 120 -11.69 19.77 18.94
CA ALA A 120 -11.33 21.16 18.73
C ALA A 120 -10.56 21.36 17.41
N GLN A 121 -9.56 20.52 17.12
CA GLN A 121 -8.83 20.57 15.85
C GLN A 121 -9.74 20.29 14.65
N LYS A 122 -10.69 19.36 14.76
CA LYS A 122 -11.69 19.11 13.69
C LYS A 122 -12.57 20.34 13.43
N ILE A 123 -12.96 21.07 14.47
CA ILE A 123 -13.73 22.32 14.36
C ILE A 123 -12.92 23.40 13.62
N GLU A 124 -11.67 23.66 14.02
CA GLU A 124 -10.82 24.66 13.35
C GLU A 124 -10.53 24.30 11.89
N ARG A 125 -10.24 23.02 11.62
CA ARG A 125 -10.07 22.52 10.25
C ARG A 125 -11.33 22.69 9.39
N LYS A 126 -12.52 22.47 9.96
CA LYS A 126 -13.81 22.71 9.27
C LYS A 126 -14.06 24.20 9.05
N LYS A 127 -13.73 25.07 10.00
CA LYS A 127 -13.79 26.53 9.85
C LYS A 127 -12.89 27.00 8.71
N PHE A 128 -11.63 26.54 8.67
CA PHE A 128 -10.71 26.86 7.58
C PHE A 128 -11.22 26.37 6.22
N ALA A 129 -11.65 25.10 6.11
CA ALA A 129 -12.18 24.56 4.86
C ALA A 129 -13.40 25.34 4.35
N ASN A 130 -14.30 25.75 5.25
CA ASN A 130 -15.43 26.62 4.91
C ASN A 130 -14.96 28.03 4.50
N TRP A 131 -13.99 28.62 5.20
CA TRP A 131 -13.43 29.92 4.89
C TRP A 131 -12.81 29.93 3.49
N VAL A 132 -11.97 28.93 3.14
CA VAL A 132 -11.41 28.79 1.79
C VAL A 132 -12.53 28.69 0.74
N ARG A 133 -13.55 27.86 0.98
CA ARG A 133 -14.69 27.69 0.07
C ARG A 133 -15.50 28.97 -0.17
N THR A 134 -15.50 29.90 0.78
CA THR A 134 -16.22 31.18 0.67
C THR A 134 -15.35 32.31 0.11
N ASN A 135 -14.03 32.28 0.35
CA ASN A 135 -13.13 33.41 0.05
C ASN A 135 -12.26 33.19 -1.20
N PHE A 136 -12.16 31.96 -1.71
CA PHE A 136 -11.39 31.64 -2.92
C PHE A 136 -12.27 30.98 -3.98
N GLN A 137 -12.22 31.51 -5.19
CA GLN A 137 -12.65 30.79 -6.39
C GLN A 137 -11.63 29.70 -6.73
N LYS A 138 -12.05 28.68 -7.49
CA LYS A 138 -11.22 27.52 -7.84
C LYS A 138 -9.95 27.94 -8.60
N GLU A 139 -10.05 29.00 -9.38
CA GLU A 139 -9.00 29.60 -10.19
C GLU A 139 -7.97 30.32 -9.33
N GLN A 140 -8.41 30.91 -8.20
CA GLN A 140 -7.55 31.57 -7.21
C GLN A 140 -6.82 30.55 -6.32
N THR A 141 -7.43 29.41 -6.00
CA THR A 141 -6.72 28.34 -5.26
C THR A 141 -5.51 27.78 -6.01
N MET A 142 -5.47 27.92 -7.34
CA MET A 142 -4.31 27.56 -8.16
C MET A 142 -3.17 28.59 -8.13
N ARG A 143 -3.36 29.72 -7.44
CA ARG A 143 -2.37 30.79 -7.23
C ARG A 143 -1.97 30.93 -5.76
N ILE A 144 -2.26 29.90 -4.96
CA ILE A 144 -1.71 29.79 -3.60
C ILE A 144 -0.31 29.18 -3.71
N ILE A 145 0.69 29.90 -3.22
CA ILE A 145 2.06 29.40 -3.06
C ILE A 145 2.17 28.82 -1.67
N PHE A 146 2.31 27.51 -1.60
CA PHE A 146 2.55 26.76 -0.37
C PHE A 146 4.05 26.77 -0.06
N SER A 147 4.40 26.82 1.23
CA SER A 147 5.77 26.72 1.72
C SER A 147 5.84 25.80 2.94
N ASP A 148 6.95 25.07 3.05
CA ASP A 148 7.23 24.07 4.08
C ASP A 148 8.72 23.70 4.07
N GLU A 149 9.26 23.21 5.19
CA GLU A 149 10.65 22.75 5.30
C GLU A 149 10.75 21.24 5.48
N LYS A 150 11.55 20.58 4.64
CA LYS A 150 11.92 19.17 4.82
C LYS A 150 13.38 18.99 5.18
N LEU A 151 13.63 18.23 6.25
CA LEU A 151 14.96 17.71 6.56
C LEU A 151 15.27 16.50 5.68
N PHE A 152 16.43 16.53 5.01
CA PHE A 152 17.01 15.39 4.32
C PHE A 152 18.30 14.97 5.04
N ASP A 153 18.43 13.68 5.33
CA ASP A 153 19.60 13.08 5.97
C ASP A 153 20.43 12.28 4.95
N ILE A 154 21.74 12.28 5.10
CA ILE A 154 22.68 11.58 4.19
C ILE A 154 22.62 10.06 4.44
N ASP A 155 22.36 9.64 5.68
CA ASP A 155 22.26 8.23 6.07
C ASP A 155 20.98 7.52 5.56
N GLY A 156 20.10 8.26 4.86
CA GLY A 156 18.99 7.73 4.09
C GLY A 156 17.68 7.49 4.87
N ILE A 157 16.65 7.05 4.13
CA ILE A 157 15.28 6.98 4.64
C ILE A 157 15.03 5.74 5.52
N TYR A 158 14.44 5.95 6.70
CA TYR A 158 13.81 4.91 7.52
C TYR A 158 12.86 4.02 6.70
N ASN A 159 13.17 2.72 6.58
CA ASN A 159 12.47 1.82 5.66
C ASN A 159 11.03 1.47 6.09
N SER A 160 10.10 2.35 5.73
CA SER A 160 8.66 2.21 5.97
C SER A 160 7.97 1.08 5.20
N GLN A 161 8.66 0.30 4.35
CA GLN A 161 8.06 -0.87 3.70
C GLN A 161 7.78 -2.03 4.68
N ASN A 162 8.43 -2.01 5.85
CA ASN A 162 8.31 -3.03 6.89
C ASN A 162 7.09 -2.85 7.81
N ASP A 163 6.49 -1.66 7.88
CA ASP A 163 5.30 -1.43 8.70
C ASP A 163 4.02 -1.77 7.92
N ARG A 164 3.54 -3.01 8.08
CA ARG A 164 2.36 -3.53 7.39
C ARG A 164 1.36 -4.16 8.34
N VAL A 165 0.09 -3.85 8.11
CA VAL A 165 -1.07 -4.39 8.83
C VAL A 165 -1.89 -5.24 7.86
N TRP A 166 -2.36 -6.39 8.34
CA TRP A 166 -3.27 -7.26 7.59
C TRP A 166 -4.72 -6.85 7.86
N ALA A 167 -5.45 -6.47 6.82
CA ALA A 167 -6.85 -6.03 6.92
C ALA A 167 -7.71 -6.58 5.77
N ALA A 168 -9.03 -6.38 5.86
CA ALA A 168 -10.00 -6.90 4.88
C ALA A 168 -10.33 -5.94 3.72
N SER A 169 -10.09 -4.63 3.85
CA SER A 169 -10.40 -3.65 2.79
C SER A 169 -9.52 -2.40 2.84
N ARG A 170 -9.39 -1.70 1.70
CA ARG A 170 -8.67 -0.42 1.59
C ARG A 170 -9.46 0.77 2.15
N ALA A 171 -10.78 0.70 2.16
CA ALA A 171 -11.64 1.73 2.76
C ALA A 171 -11.55 1.78 4.30
N ALA A 172 -11.03 0.71 4.92
CA ALA A 172 -10.63 0.69 6.32
C ALA A 172 -9.16 1.14 6.53
N ALA A 173 -8.43 1.49 5.47
CA ALA A 173 -7.01 1.86 5.50
C ALA A 173 -6.77 3.35 5.23
N ASP A 174 -7.33 3.94 4.15
CA ASP A 174 -6.92 5.28 3.68
C ASP A 174 -8.08 6.25 3.40
N LYS A 175 -7.85 7.57 3.57
CA LYS A 175 -8.82 8.64 3.30
C LYS A 175 -8.14 9.96 2.83
N LYS A 176 -8.17 10.25 1.51
CA LYS A 176 -7.74 11.51 0.80
C LYS A 176 -6.20 11.70 0.63
N GLY A 177 -5.63 12.50 -0.29
CA GLY A 177 -6.10 13.31 -1.46
C GLY A 177 -4.98 14.25 -2.00
N ALA A 178 -4.98 14.74 -3.27
CA ALA A 178 -3.86 15.56 -3.82
C ALA A 178 -4.13 16.56 -4.99
N CYS A 179 -3.25 17.56 -5.23
CA CYS A 179 -3.28 18.60 -6.30
C CYS A 179 -1.93 19.40 -6.42
N SER A 180 -1.46 20.02 -7.52
CA SER A 180 -1.44 19.58 -8.93
C SER A 180 -0.43 20.30 -9.88
N LYS A 181 -0.02 21.58 -9.68
CA LYS A 181 0.37 22.45 -10.83
C LYS A 181 1.80 22.98 -11.04
N GLY A 182 2.69 23.15 -10.04
CA GLY A 182 4.02 23.76 -10.29
C GLY A 182 4.94 23.83 -9.06
N ILE A 183 6.24 24.02 -9.27
CA ILE A 183 7.28 23.96 -8.21
C ILE A 183 8.12 25.25 -8.23
N THR A 184 8.22 25.92 -7.08
CA THR A 184 9.20 27.00 -6.82
C THR A 184 10.56 26.40 -6.46
N PRO A 185 11.69 27.06 -6.76
CA PRO A 185 13.01 26.51 -6.44
C PRO A 185 13.24 26.39 -4.94
N LEU A 186 13.94 25.33 -4.56
CA LEU A 186 14.24 24.98 -3.16
C LEU A 186 15.27 25.93 -2.57
N VAL A 187 15.02 26.41 -1.35
CA VAL A 187 15.99 27.14 -0.53
C VAL A 187 16.69 26.13 0.38
N ILE A 188 17.99 25.94 0.18
CA ILE A 188 18.79 24.99 0.97
C ILE A 188 19.39 25.72 2.17
N LEU A 189 18.98 25.32 3.37
CA LEU A 189 19.45 25.93 4.62
C LEU A 189 20.63 25.14 5.18
N ASP A 190 21.83 25.70 5.02
CA ASP A 190 23.05 24.90 5.02
C ASP A 190 23.50 24.29 6.36
N LYS A 191 23.02 24.82 7.49
CA LYS A 191 23.28 24.39 8.88
C LYS A 191 22.38 25.18 9.85
N GLY A 192 22.00 24.56 10.98
CA GLY A 192 21.30 25.22 12.10
C GLY A 192 19.79 25.38 11.93
N THR A 193 19.08 25.53 13.05
CA THR A 193 17.62 25.74 13.09
C THR A 193 17.24 27.06 12.39
N THR A 194 16.19 27.04 11.57
CA THR A 194 15.57 28.26 11.04
C THR A 194 14.94 29.04 12.19
N ASP A 195 15.41 30.24 12.47
CA ASP A 195 14.71 31.21 13.33
C ASP A 195 13.93 32.22 12.49
N HIS A 196 13.18 33.11 13.14
CA HIS A 196 12.35 34.09 12.44
C HIS A 196 13.18 35.11 11.65
N ALA A 197 14.35 35.51 12.14
CA ALA A 197 15.21 36.51 11.49
C ALA A 197 15.82 35.94 10.20
N ARG A 198 16.30 34.69 10.27
CA ARG A 198 16.80 33.94 9.12
C ARG A 198 15.70 33.63 8.11
N TYR A 199 14.51 33.25 8.57
CA TYR A 199 13.36 33.02 7.70
C TYR A 199 13.01 34.27 6.87
N ILE A 200 12.95 35.43 7.52
CA ILE A 200 12.70 36.73 6.87
C ILE A 200 13.83 37.12 5.90
N LYS A 201 15.08 36.77 6.20
CA LYS A 201 16.25 37.16 5.39
C LYS A 201 16.50 36.24 4.19
N GLU A 202 16.36 34.92 4.37
CA GLU A 202 16.82 33.91 3.41
C GLU A 202 15.66 33.25 2.64
N VAL A 203 14.46 33.12 3.23
CA VAL A 203 13.34 32.36 2.64
C VAL A 203 12.30 33.29 2.01
N LEU A 204 11.76 34.23 2.78
CA LEU A 204 10.67 35.10 2.32
C LEU A 204 10.97 35.95 1.06
N PRO A 205 12.19 36.52 0.87
CA PRO A 205 12.52 37.28 -0.35
C PRO A 205 12.59 36.39 -1.60
N VAL A 206 12.97 35.12 -1.43
CA VAL A 206 12.95 34.12 -2.51
C VAL A 206 11.51 33.81 -2.90
N ALA A 207 10.64 33.54 -1.92
CA ALA A 207 9.21 33.33 -2.15
C ALA A 207 8.56 34.52 -2.89
N LEU A 208 8.86 35.77 -2.47
CA LEU A 208 8.37 36.99 -3.13
C LEU A 208 8.83 37.07 -4.60
N LYS A 209 10.14 36.87 -4.85
CA LYS A 209 10.73 36.93 -6.18
C LYS A 209 10.10 35.91 -7.14
N TYR A 210 9.91 34.66 -6.69
CA TYR A 210 9.37 33.60 -7.55
C TYR A 210 7.85 33.66 -7.68
N GLY A 211 7.12 34.07 -6.64
CA GLY A 211 5.69 34.31 -6.74
C GLY A 211 5.37 35.41 -7.75
N ASN A 212 6.07 36.54 -7.66
CA ASN A 212 5.93 37.62 -8.63
C ASN A 212 6.35 37.20 -10.06
N LYS A 213 7.37 36.35 -10.20
CA LYS A 213 7.79 35.82 -11.50
C LYS A 213 6.77 34.88 -12.15
N ILE A 214 6.06 34.06 -11.36
CA ILE A 214 5.15 33.02 -11.87
C ILE A 214 3.72 33.55 -12.02
N PHE A 215 3.25 34.38 -11.09
CA PHE A 215 1.85 34.79 -10.98
C PHE A 215 1.63 36.31 -11.05
N GLY A 216 2.69 37.11 -11.24
CA GLY A 216 2.59 38.57 -11.21
C GLY A 216 2.17 39.07 -9.82
N SER A 217 1.19 39.98 -9.75
CA SER A 217 0.66 40.53 -8.50
C SER A 217 -0.58 39.78 -7.96
N ASP A 218 -1.00 38.68 -8.57
CA ASP A 218 -2.25 37.97 -8.20
C ASP A 218 -1.96 36.55 -7.72
N TRP A 219 -1.49 36.46 -6.47
CA TRP A 219 -1.19 35.20 -5.76
C TRP A 219 -1.29 35.38 -4.24
N THR A 220 -1.42 34.26 -3.52
CA THR A 220 -1.51 34.23 -2.05
C THR A 220 -0.41 33.36 -1.48
N PHE A 221 0.35 33.85 -0.49
CA PHE A 221 1.32 33.04 0.24
C PHE A 221 0.67 32.23 1.38
N GLN A 222 1.12 30.99 1.54
CA GLN A 222 0.77 30.12 2.67
C GLN A 222 2.06 29.53 3.27
N GLN A 223 2.08 29.46 4.60
CA GLN A 223 3.11 28.84 5.43
C GLN A 223 2.44 28.10 6.59
N ASP A 224 3.14 27.15 7.22
CA ASP A 224 2.61 26.35 8.32
C ASP A 224 2.57 27.11 9.67
N GLY A 225 2.26 26.39 10.76
CA GLY A 225 2.21 26.91 12.12
C GLY A 225 3.54 26.94 12.90
N ALA A 226 4.70 26.75 12.26
CA ALA A 226 5.99 26.70 12.96
C ALA A 226 6.34 28.00 13.71
N LYS A 227 7.26 27.90 14.69
CA LYS A 227 7.68 29.05 15.52
C LYS A 227 8.24 30.25 14.72
N PRO A 228 9.07 30.06 13.67
CA PRO A 228 9.54 31.17 12.85
C PRO A 228 8.37 31.84 12.11
N HIS A 229 7.44 31.04 11.60
CA HIS A 229 6.32 31.47 10.77
C HIS A 229 5.29 32.26 11.57
N THR A 230 5.00 31.82 12.80
CA THR A 230 4.04 32.44 13.72
C THR A 230 4.58 33.67 14.44
N HIS A 231 5.89 33.97 14.32
CA HIS A 231 6.51 35.14 14.92
C HIS A 231 5.95 36.45 14.34
N HIS A 232 5.81 37.48 15.19
CA HIS A 232 5.14 38.72 14.82
C HIS A 232 5.84 39.46 13.67
N LEU A 233 7.19 39.52 13.67
CA LEU A 233 7.96 40.13 12.58
C LEU A 233 7.77 39.40 11.24
N SER A 234 7.67 38.07 11.25
CA SER A 234 7.48 37.27 10.04
C SER A 234 6.05 37.46 9.51
N GLN A 235 5.05 37.40 10.38
CA GLN A 235 3.65 37.69 10.04
C GLN A 235 3.45 39.14 9.55
N GLN A 236 4.23 40.10 10.05
CA GLN A 236 4.22 41.48 9.58
C GLN A 236 4.87 41.58 8.19
N TRP A 237 6.11 41.08 8.02
CA TRP A 237 6.79 41.08 6.73
C TRP A 237 5.92 40.46 5.62
N CYS A 238 5.29 39.31 5.88
CA CYS A 238 4.40 38.65 4.93
C CYS A 238 3.19 39.52 4.53
N ARG A 239 2.62 40.30 5.46
CA ARG A 239 1.51 41.22 5.18
C ARG A 239 1.95 42.48 4.43
N ASP A 240 3.16 42.96 4.70
CA ASP A 240 3.69 44.20 4.12
C ASP A 240 4.26 43.99 2.71
N ASN A 241 4.64 42.75 2.34
CA ASN A 241 5.37 42.45 1.09
C ASN A 241 4.63 41.52 0.11
N PHE A 242 3.75 40.62 0.56
CA PHE A 242 3.02 39.73 -0.36
C PHE A 242 1.67 40.33 -0.80
N PRO A 243 1.21 40.09 -2.04
CA PRO A 243 -0.09 40.60 -2.50
C PRO A 243 -1.28 40.06 -1.69
N SER A 244 -1.16 38.84 -1.16
CA SER A 244 -2.12 38.22 -0.26
C SER A 244 -1.42 37.16 0.60
N PHE A 245 -1.89 36.93 1.82
CA PHE A 245 -1.24 36.05 2.78
C PHE A 245 -2.25 35.35 3.73
N ILE A 246 -2.12 34.04 3.89
CA ILE A 246 -2.86 33.27 4.90
C ILE A 246 -2.11 33.35 6.23
N GLY A 247 -2.50 34.33 7.06
CA GLY A 247 -1.92 34.54 8.39
C GLY A 247 -2.15 33.37 9.37
N LYS A 248 -1.33 33.32 10.42
CA LYS A 248 -1.30 32.22 11.41
C LYS A 248 -2.66 31.86 12.01
N ASP A 249 -3.53 32.85 12.20
CA ASP A 249 -4.83 32.68 12.87
C ASP A 249 -5.90 32.06 11.94
N ARG A 250 -5.54 31.79 10.67
CA ARG A 250 -6.38 31.09 9.68
C ARG A 250 -5.94 29.65 9.46
N TRP A 251 -4.64 29.35 9.50
CA TRP A 251 -4.13 28.01 9.19
C TRP A 251 -4.38 27.05 10.35
N PRO A 252 -5.08 25.92 10.15
CA PRO A 252 -5.44 25.02 11.24
C PRO A 252 -4.22 24.19 11.70
N PRO A 253 -4.03 23.99 13.02
CA PRO A 253 -2.92 23.21 13.55
C PRO A 253 -3.00 21.74 13.11
N HIS A 254 -1.83 21.07 13.03
CA HIS A 254 -1.70 19.66 12.64
C HIS A 254 -2.48 19.31 11.35
N SER A 255 -2.24 20.07 10.28
CA SER A 255 -2.95 19.91 9.01
C SER A 255 -2.04 19.72 7.78
N PRO A 256 -1.09 18.75 7.81
CA PRO A 256 -0.24 18.44 6.66
C PRO A 256 -1.04 17.95 5.44
N ASP A 257 -2.20 17.31 5.66
CA ASP A 257 -3.12 16.89 4.59
C ASP A 257 -3.80 18.06 3.85
N LEU A 258 -3.61 19.30 4.31
CA LEU A 258 -4.04 20.51 3.60
C LEU A 258 -2.88 21.18 2.83
N ASN A 259 -1.64 20.72 3.01
CA ASN A 259 -0.43 21.26 2.38
C ASN A 259 0.09 20.30 1.28
N PRO A 260 0.07 20.69 -0.01
CA PRO A 260 0.57 19.86 -1.12
C PRO A 260 2.05 19.45 -1.02
N LEU A 261 2.85 20.22 -0.28
CA LEU A 261 4.25 19.87 -0.03
C LEU A 261 4.34 18.61 0.84
N ASP A 262 3.70 18.64 2.01
CA ASP A 262 3.59 17.52 2.95
C ASP A 262 3.00 16.25 2.34
N TYR A 263 1.75 16.32 1.83
CA TYR A 263 0.99 15.11 1.52
C TYR A 263 1.40 14.44 0.19
N CYS A 264 2.19 15.11 -0.66
CA CYS A 264 2.52 14.63 -2.01
C CYS A 264 3.94 14.94 -2.45
N ILE A 265 4.30 16.23 -2.58
CA ILE A 265 5.50 16.63 -3.33
C ILE A 265 6.76 16.08 -2.67
N TRP A 266 6.87 16.16 -1.34
CA TRP A 266 8.00 15.58 -0.62
C TRP A 266 8.12 14.06 -0.74
N ASP A 267 7.00 13.38 -0.86
CA ASP A 267 6.94 11.92 -0.94
C ASP A 267 7.33 11.41 -2.34
N GLU A 268 7.04 12.19 -3.39
CA GLU A 268 7.57 11.97 -4.74
C GLU A 268 9.05 12.38 -4.84
N PHE A 269 9.47 13.48 -4.22
CA PHE A 269 10.89 13.90 -4.18
C PHE A 269 11.78 12.81 -3.56
N ASN A 270 11.37 12.27 -2.41
CA ASN A 270 12.01 11.13 -1.74
C ASN A 270 12.11 9.86 -2.60
N ARG A 271 11.17 9.65 -3.53
CA ARG A 271 11.15 8.50 -4.46
C ARG A 271 11.98 8.73 -5.72
N ALA A 272 12.08 9.97 -6.18
CA ALA A 272 12.91 10.35 -7.33
C ALA A 272 14.41 10.36 -6.98
N ILE A 273 14.76 10.67 -5.73
CA ILE A 273 16.14 10.67 -5.24
C ILE A 273 16.76 9.25 -5.34
N ASN A 274 17.92 9.17 -6.00
CA ASN A 274 18.72 7.95 -6.06
C ASN A 274 19.66 7.88 -4.85
N TRP A 275 19.13 7.36 -3.73
CA TRP A 275 19.84 7.22 -2.46
C TRP A 275 21.19 6.48 -2.56
N ASN A 276 21.38 5.58 -3.53
CA ASN A 276 22.66 4.88 -3.75
C ASN A 276 23.77 5.79 -4.31
N LYS A 277 23.44 7.00 -4.77
CA LYS A 277 24.41 8.00 -5.27
C LYS A 277 24.70 9.11 -4.25
N ILE A 278 23.93 9.20 -3.16
CA ILE A 278 24.15 10.18 -2.10
C ILE A 278 25.24 9.66 -1.18
N ILE A 279 26.41 10.29 -1.26
CA ILE A 279 27.58 10.00 -0.42
C ILE A 279 27.99 11.25 0.37
N SER A 280 27.49 12.42 -0.04
CA SER A 280 27.80 13.72 0.53
C SER A 280 26.61 14.68 0.37
N LYS A 281 26.64 15.78 1.12
CA LYS A 281 25.71 16.90 0.94
C LYS A 281 25.73 17.47 -0.47
N LYS A 282 26.89 17.50 -1.14
CA LYS A 282 27.02 18.00 -2.51
C LYS A 282 26.22 17.13 -3.49
N THR A 283 26.40 15.81 -3.42
CA THR A 283 25.65 14.81 -4.22
C THR A 283 24.16 14.66 -3.88
N LEU A 284 23.67 15.39 -2.87
CA LEU A 284 22.23 15.49 -2.52
C LEU A 284 21.60 16.75 -3.11
N ILE A 285 22.41 17.75 -3.47
CA ILE A 285 22.00 19.06 -4.01
C ILE A 285 22.08 19.09 -5.55
N GLU A 286 23.01 18.31 -6.12
CA GLU A 286 23.23 18.12 -7.57
C GLU A 286 22.26 17.12 -8.21
#